data_AF-A0A0A9VRD2-F1
#
_entry.id   AF-A0A0A9VRD2-F1
#
_cell.length_a   1.000
_cell.length_b   1.000
_cell.length_c   1.000
_cell.angle_alpha   90.00
_cell.angle_beta   90.00
_cell.angle_gamma   90.00
#
_symmetry.space_group_name_H-M   'P 1'
#
loop_
_entity.id
_entity.type
_entity.pdbx_description
1 polymer ?
#
loop_
_entity_poly.entity_id
_entity_poly.type
_entity_poly.pdbx_seq_one_letter_code
_entity_poly.pdbx_strand_id
1 'polypeptide(L)'
;MACANVLRPVLRSSKFQVFSGNKYRIPSYKVLRCAYSTVYTPTGALAHRTRKSEKMFASAVDAVKDVPDGSTILFGGFGLCGIPENLIAALIEVGVKDLTVVSNNAGVSDFGLGLLLKERRVKKVIASYVGENTELERQFLEGELEMELTPQGTLAERIRAGGAGVPAFFTPTAFGTLIQEGGTPLKYVKGEKNKIEQSSSGREIREFDGKMYVMSRPLKLTGPW
;
A
#
# COMPACT_ATOMS: atom_id res chain seq x y z
N MET A 1 -26.05 13.38 -2.92
CA MET A 1 -25.93 13.90 -1.54
C MET A 1 -26.22 12.83 -0.47
N ALA A 2 -25.85 11.56 -0.68
CA ALA A 2 -26.17 10.44 0.23
C ALA A 2 -24.96 9.61 0.71
N CYS A 3 -23.76 9.78 0.12
CA CYS A 3 -22.57 8.99 0.50
C CYS A 3 -21.81 9.57 1.72
N ALA A 4 -22.02 10.86 2.04
CA ALA A 4 -21.28 11.57 3.09
C ALA A 4 -21.74 11.30 4.54
N ASN A 5 -22.75 10.47 4.76
CA ASN A 5 -23.31 10.23 6.10
C ASN A 5 -22.91 8.90 6.75
N VAL A 6 -22.33 7.95 5.99
CA VAL A 6 -21.96 6.63 6.53
C VAL A 6 -20.50 6.60 7.04
N LEU A 7 -19.65 7.54 6.61
CA LEU A 7 -18.21 7.60 6.97
C LEU A 7 -17.86 8.63 8.06
N ARG A 8 -18.84 9.43 8.52
CA ARG A 8 -18.61 10.50 9.52
C ARG A 8 -18.10 10.06 10.90
N PRO A 9 -18.39 8.86 11.42
CA PRO A 9 -17.86 8.47 12.73
C PRO A 9 -16.35 8.22 12.73
N VAL A 10 -15.75 7.90 11.57
CA VAL A 10 -14.34 7.49 11.46
C VAL A 10 -13.38 8.69 11.47
N LEU A 11 -13.86 9.91 11.17
CA LEU A 11 -13.01 11.09 10.92
C LEU A 11 -13.00 12.13 12.06
N ARG A 12 -13.63 11.86 13.22
CA ARG A 12 -13.88 12.91 14.24
C ARG A 12 -12.97 12.88 15.48
N SER A 13 -11.97 11.99 15.59
CA SER A 13 -11.13 11.88 16.80
C SER A 13 -9.74 12.51 16.72
N SER A 14 -9.29 12.99 15.56
CA SER A 14 -7.99 13.66 15.44
C SER A 14 -8.14 15.17 15.60
N LYS A 15 -7.99 15.68 16.84
CA LYS A 15 -7.75 17.10 17.12
C LYS A 15 -6.44 17.53 16.46
N PHE A 16 -6.50 18.03 15.22
CA PHE A 16 -5.40 18.75 14.59
C PHE A 16 -5.49 20.22 15.04
N GLN A 17 -4.60 20.61 15.94
CA GLN A 17 -4.46 22.00 16.37
C GLN A 17 -3.40 22.65 15.46
N VAL A 18 -3.82 23.58 14.61
CA VAL A 18 -2.93 24.40 13.78
C VAL A 18 -2.35 25.49 14.67
N PHE A 19 -1.04 25.44 14.94
CA PHE A 19 -0.32 26.55 15.57
C PHE A 19 0.30 27.42 14.48
N SER A 20 -0.14 28.69 14.43
CA SER A 20 0.44 29.74 13.62
C SER A 20 1.64 30.37 14.34
N GLY A 21 2.67 30.71 13.55
CA GLY A 21 3.73 31.69 13.83
C GLY A 21 4.29 31.83 15.25
N ASN A 22 5.51 31.31 15.48
CA ASN A 22 6.57 32.12 16.06
C ASN A 22 7.97 31.52 15.85
N LYS A 23 8.95 32.42 15.69
CA LYS A 23 10.36 32.17 15.35
C LYS A 23 11.02 31.17 16.33
N TYR A 24 11.43 30.00 15.82
CA TYR A 24 12.35 29.11 16.53
C TYR A 24 13.71 29.08 15.82
N ARG A 25 14.73 29.51 16.56
CA ARG A 25 16.14 29.44 16.22
C ARG A 25 16.55 27.97 16.18
N ILE A 26 16.86 27.43 15.01
CA ILE A 26 17.28 26.04 14.84
C ILE A 26 18.67 25.88 15.49
N PRO A 27 18.84 25.01 16.50
CA PRO A 27 20.16 24.67 16.99
C PRO A 27 20.88 23.87 15.90
N SER A 28 22.12 24.24 15.60
CA SER A 28 22.99 23.54 14.66
C SER A 28 23.31 22.14 15.17
N TYR A 29 22.48 21.16 14.82
CA TYR A 29 22.83 19.76 14.97
C TYR A 29 23.90 19.41 13.93
N LYS A 30 25.07 18.96 14.39
CA LYS A 30 26.04 18.29 13.54
C LYS A 30 25.34 17.05 12.96
N VAL A 31 25.08 17.07 11.66
CA VAL A 31 24.74 15.87 10.91
C VAL A 31 25.92 14.91 11.07
N LEU A 32 25.77 13.91 11.94
CA LEU A 32 26.64 12.75 11.95
C LEU A 32 26.43 12.05 10.61
N ARG A 33 27.33 12.33 9.66
CA ARG A 33 27.49 11.50 8.47
C ARG A 33 27.63 10.06 8.96
N CYS A 34 26.76 9.18 8.47
CA CYS A 34 26.97 7.74 8.58
C CYS A 34 28.28 7.44 7.83
N ALA A 35 29.36 7.29 8.57
CA ALA A 35 30.60 6.77 8.05
C ALA A 35 30.36 5.28 7.79
N TYR A 36 30.46 4.87 6.52
CA TYR A 36 30.50 3.46 6.16
C TYR A 36 31.54 2.76 7.03
N SER A 37 31.13 1.74 7.80
CA SER A 37 32.08 0.90 8.51
C SER A 37 32.94 0.19 7.47
N THR A 38 34.18 0.64 7.33
CA THR A 38 35.17 -0.11 6.57
C THR A 38 35.66 -1.20 7.52
N VAL A 39 35.22 -2.44 7.30
CA VAL A 39 35.82 -3.59 7.97
C VAL A 39 37.26 -3.70 7.44
N TYR A 40 38.24 -3.39 8.28
CA TYR A 40 39.65 -3.53 7.94
C TYR A 40 40.01 -5.01 8.05
N THR A 41 40.14 -5.69 6.91
CA THR A 41 40.76 -7.03 6.87
C THR A 41 42.28 -6.88 6.88
N PRO A 42 43.06 -7.78 7.53
CA PRO A 42 44.52 -7.64 7.67
C PRO A 42 45.34 -7.84 6.38
N THR A 43 44.69 -7.80 5.22
CA THR A 43 45.30 -8.00 3.90
C THR A 43 44.69 -6.97 2.97
N GLY A 44 45.47 -5.97 2.57
CA GLY A 44 45.07 -4.73 1.88
C GLY A 44 44.49 -4.88 0.47
N ALA A 45 43.47 -5.73 0.30
CA ALA A 45 42.61 -5.76 -0.87
C ALA A 45 41.25 -5.17 -0.48
N LEU A 46 40.95 -3.97 -0.98
CA LEU A 46 39.58 -3.43 -0.99
C LEU A 46 38.69 -4.44 -1.72
N ALA A 47 37.86 -5.16 -0.97
CA ALA A 47 36.81 -5.98 -1.55
C ALA A 47 35.80 -5.04 -2.21
N HIS A 48 35.98 -4.80 -3.52
CA HIS A 48 35.01 -4.10 -4.34
C HIS A 48 33.76 -4.98 -4.37
N ARG A 49 32.77 -4.69 -3.51
CA ARG A 49 31.44 -5.28 -3.64
C ARG A 49 30.96 -4.85 -5.02
N THR A 50 31.02 -5.74 -6.01
CA THR A 50 30.42 -5.52 -7.32
C THR A 50 28.95 -5.31 -7.08
N ARG A 51 28.51 -4.05 -7.13
CA ARG A 51 27.10 -3.68 -7.17
C ARG A 51 26.55 -4.44 -8.37
N LYS A 52 25.64 -5.40 -8.11
CA LYS A 52 24.94 -6.15 -9.15
C LYS A 52 24.46 -5.12 -10.17
N SER A 53 24.93 -5.18 -11.41
CA SER A 53 24.61 -4.17 -12.41
C SER A 53 23.10 -4.06 -12.49
N GLU A 54 22.55 -2.88 -12.28
CA GLU A 54 21.12 -2.65 -12.43
C GLU A 54 20.76 -3.02 -13.87
N LYS A 55 19.78 -3.91 -14.03
CA LYS A 55 19.31 -4.32 -15.36
C LYS A 55 18.58 -3.13 -15.97
N MET A 56 19.18 -2.49 -16.95
CA MET A 56 18.54 -1.43 -17.72
C MET A 56 17.75 -2.04 -18.86
N PHE A 57 16.52 -1.57 -19.07
CA PHE A 57 15.66 -1.98 -20.16
C PHE A 57 15.53 -0.83 -21.18
N ALA A 58 15.41 -1.17 -22.46
CA ALA A 58 15.24 -0.20 -23.53
C ALA A 58 13.83 0.44 -23.54
N SER A 59 12.84 -0.25 -22.96
CA SER A 59 11.45 0.19 -22.90
C SER A 59 10.77 -0.25 -21.59
N ALA A 60 9.68 0.43 -21.22
CA ALA A 60 8.85 0.04 -20.07
C ALA A 60 8.13 -1.30 -20.32
N VAL A 61 7.70 -1.56 -21.56
CA VAL A 61 7.09 -2.83 -21.97
C VAL A 61 8.06 -3.99 -21.76
N ASP A 62 9.32 -3.85 -22.17
CA ASP A 62 10.33 -4.89 -21.95
C ASP A 62 10.58 -5.18 -20.47
N ALA A 63 10.37 -4.21 -19.60
CA ALA A 63 10.57 -4.34 -18.16
C ALA A 63 9.41 -5.06 -17.45
N VAL A 64 8.23 -5.15 -18.08
CA VAL A 64 7.02 -5.73 -17.46
C VAL A 64 6.39 -6.87 -18.26
N LYS A 65 6.94 -7.24 -19.42
CA LYS A 65 6.37 -8.26 -20.33
C LYS A 65 6.25 -9.67 -19.74
N ASP A 66 6.99 -9.96 -18.69
CA ASP A 66 7.01 -11.24 -17.99
C ASP A 66 6.13 -11.27 -16.74
N VAL A 67 5.36 -10.20 -16.47
CA VAL A 67 4.37 -10.16 -15.39
C VAL A 67 3.18 -11.05 -15.76
N PRO A 68 2.94 -12.15 -15.01
CA PRO A 68 1.81 -13.03 -15.30
C PRO A 68 0.48 -12.43 -14.82
N ASP A 69 -0.62 -12.87 -15.42
CA ASP A 69 -1.97 -12.62 -14.91
C ASP A 69 -2.09 -13.11 -13.45
N GLY A 70 -2.89 -12.41 -12.66
CA GLY A 70 -3.06 -12.75 -11.23
C GLY A 70 -1.92 -12.28 -10.32
N SER A 71 -0.94 -11.55 -10.83
CA SER A 71 0.18 -11.03 -10.04
C SER A 71 -0.25 -10.06 -8.94
N THR A 72 0.48 -10.08 -7.82
CA THR A 72 0.40 -9.03 -6.79
C THR A 72 1.49 -7.99 -7.03
N ILE A 73 1.12 -6.74 -7.31
CA ILE A 73 2.05 -5.66 -7.67
C ILE A 73 1.91 -4.50 -6.70
N LEU A 74 3.04 -4.00 -6.21
CA LEU A 74 3.11 -2.80 -5.38
C LEU A 74 3.37 -1.59 -6.26
N PHE A 75 2.51 -0.60 -6.15
CA PHE A 75 2.67 0.66 -6.85
C PHE A 75 3.06 1.74 -5.85
N GLY A 76 4.15 2.44 -6.18
CA GLY A 76 4.56 3.64 -5.45
C GLY A 76 3.62 4.81 -5.72
N GLY A 77 3.70 5.82 -4.85
CA GLY A 77 3.04 7.11 -5.01
C GLY A 77 2.08 7.46 -3.86
N PHE A 78 1.76 8.74 -3.78
CA PHE A 78 0.78 9.31 -2.84
C PHE A 78 -0.15 10.24 -3.62
N GLY A 79 -1.42 9.88 -3.75
CA GLY A 79 -2.31 10.48 -4.74
C GLY A 79 -1.75 10.30 -6.15
N LEU A 80 -1.35 11.40 -6.78
CA LEU A 80 -0.70 11.42 -8.11
C LEU A 80 0.80 11.75 -8.05
N CYS A 81 1.35 11.97 -6.86
CA CYS A 81 2.77 12.30 -6.69
C CYS A 81 3.61 11.02 -6.64
N GLY A 82 4.64 10.92 -7.50
CA GLY A 82 5.58 9.80 -7.51
C GLY A 82 4.99 8.47 -8.00
N ILE A 83 3.97 8.53 -8.86
CA ILE A 83 3.36 7.34 -9.46
C ILE A 83 4.19 6.83 -10.66
N PRO A 84 4.26 5.50 -10.89
CA PRO A 84 5.02 4.92 -11.99
C PRO A 84 4.22 4.93 -13.31
N GLU A 85 3.87 6.11 -13.82
CA GLU A 85 2.96 6.30 -14.97
C GLU A 85 3.35 5.49 -16.22
N ASN A 86 4.64 5.47 -16.59
CA ASN A 86 5.11 4.73 -17.75
C ASN A 86 5.00 3.21 -17.59
N LEU A 87 5.20 2.70 -16.37
CA LEU A 87 5.03 1.26 -16.10
C LEU A 87 3.55 0.88 -16.07
N ILE A 88 2.68 1.76 -15.58
CA ILE A 88 1.22 1.54 -15.63
C ILE A 88 0.75 1.46 -17.08
N ALA A 89 1.17 2.39 -17.94
CA ALA A 89 0.85 2.34 -19.37
C ALA A 89 1.38 1.06 -20.03
N ALA A 90 2.61 0.65 -19.72
CA ALA A 90 3.19 -0.58 -20.24
C ALA A 90 2.44 -1.85 -19.80
N LEU A 91 1.96 -1.92 -18.56
CA LEU A 91 1.13 -3.04 -18.09
C LEU A 91 -0.20 -3.13 -18.86
N ILE A 92 -0.81 -1.99 -19.19
CA ILE A 92 -2.02 -1.93 -20.04
C ILE A 92 -1.70 -2.44 -21.44
N GLU A 93 -0.58 -2.00 -22.03
CA GLU A 93 -0.14 -2.41 -23.37
C GLU A 93 0.14 -3.92 -23.45
N VAL A 94 0.82 -4.49 -22.44
CA VAL A 94 1.06 -5.93 -22.31
C VAL A 94 -0.26 -6.71 -22.12
N GLY A 95 -1.29 -6.05 -21.57
CA GLY A 95 -2.62 -6.62 -21.44
C GLY A 95 -2.78 -7.57 -20.26
N VAL A 96 -1.90 -7.50 -19.26
CA VAL A 96 -2.00 -8.31 -18.04
C VAL A 96 -3.31 -8.03 -17.30
N LYS A 97 -3.91 -9.07 -16.71
CA LYS A 97 -5.22 -9.00 -16.03
C LYS A 97 -5.21 -9.69 -14.67
N ASP A 98 -6.35 -9.61 -14.00
CA ASP A 98 -6.61 -10.19 -12.69
C ASP A 98 -5.63 -9.74 -11.59
N LEU A 99 -5.06 -8.54 -11.71
CA LEU A 99 -4.03 -8.03 -10.81
C LEU A 99 -4.55 -7.80 -9.39
N THR A 100 -3.72 -8.12 -8.40
CA THR A 100 -3.85 -7.57 -7.05
C THR A 100 -2.94 -6.35 -6.92
N VAL A 101 -3.55 -5.17 -6.83
CA VAL A 101 -2.86 -3.89 -6.75
C VAL A 101 -2.71 -3.47 -5.29
N VAL A 102 -1.49 -3.23 -4.86
CA VAL A 102 -1.18 -2.66 -3.53
C VAL A 102 -0.65 -1.24 -3.72
N SER A 103 -1.35 -0.26 -3.18
CA SER A 103 -0.95 1.15 -3.29
C SER A 103 -1.55 1.96 -2.15
N ASN A 104 -0.96 3.10 -1.80
CA ASN A 104 -1.60 3.98 -0.81
C ASN A 104 -2.99 4.46 -1.30
N ASN A 105 -3.06 4.82 -2.58
CA ASN A 105 -4.26 5.32 -3.27
C ASN A 105 -4.42 4.64 -4.64
N ALA A 106 -5.61 4.73 -5.22
CA ALA A 106 -5.88 4.20 -6.57
C ALA A 106 -5.85 5.28 -7.67
N GLY A 107 -5.11 6.37 -7.45
CA GLY A 107 -5.09 7.52 -8.37
C GLY A 107 -6.48 8.14 -8.55
N VAL A 108 -6.73 8.72 -9.73
CA VAL A 108 -8.03 9.25 -10.15
C VAL A 108 -8.52 8.47 -11.36
N SER A 109 -9.81 8.57 -11.71
CA SER A 109 -10.42 7.75 -12.76
C SER A 109 -9.65 7.77 -14.10
N ASP A 110 -9.08 8.90 -14.51
CA ASP A 110 -8.38 9.08 -15.79
C ASP A 110 -6.84 9.05 -15.71
N PHE A 111 -6.25 8.76 -14.54
CA PHE A 111 -4.79 8.81 -14.40
C PHE A 111 -4.24 7.87 -13.32
N GLY A 112 -3.02 7.37 -13.53
CA GLY A 112 -2.40 6.39 -12.65
C GLY A 112 -3.19 5.08 -12.62
N LEU A 113 -3.43 4.53 -11.42
CA LEU A 113 -4.10 3.24 -11.25
C LEU A 113 -5.56 3.21 -11.72
N GLY A 114 -6.21 4.38 -11.89
CA GLY A 114 -7.54 4.46 -12.49
C GLY A 114 -7.60 3.93 -13.92
N LEU A 115 -6.49 4.00 -14.66
CA LEU A 115 -6.41 3.45 -16.02
C LEU A 115 -6.54 1.92 -16.03
N LEU A 116 -5.86 1.24 -15.10
CA LEU A 116 -5.98 -0.23 -14.96
C LEU A 116 -7.39 -0.66 -14.53
N LEU A 117 -8.04 0.15 -13.69
CA LEU A 117 -9.43 -0.08 -13.27
C LEU A 117 -10.40 0.06 -14.45
N LYS A 118 -10.27 1.12 -15.25
CA LYS A 118 -11.08 1.34 -16.45
C LYS A 118 -10.96 0.19 -17.47
N GLU A 119 -9.74 -0.29 -17.66
CA GLU A 119 -9.43 -1.43 -18.53
C GLU A 119 -9.78 -2.79 -17.89
N ARG A 120 -10.41 -2.80 -16.70
CA ARG A 120 -10.83 -4.00 -15.95
C ARG A 120 -9.70 -5.02 -15.76
N ARG A 121 -8.49 -4.52 -15.49
CA ARG A 121 -7.28 -5.34 -15.29
C ARG A 121 -7.04 -5.74 -13.83
N VAL A 122 -7.81 -5.19 -12.90
CA VAL A 122 -7.61 -5.32 -11.46
C VAL A 122 -8.68 -6.20 -10.84
N LYS A 123 -8.26 -7.28 -10.18
CA LYS A 123 -9.13 -8.16 -9.38
C LYS A 123 -9.29 -7.65 -7.95
N LYS A 124 -8.20 -7.19 -7.33
CA LYS A 124 -8.17 -6.78 -5.92
C LYS A 124 -7.36 -5.51 -5.72
N VAL A 125 -7.85 -4.60 -4.87
CA VAL A 125 -7.13 -3.42 -4.41
C VAL A 125 -6.87 -3.50 -2.90
N ILE A 126 -5.62 -3.31 -2.49
CA ILE A 126 -5.23 -3.12 -1.09
C ILE A 126 -4.74 -1.68 -0.95
N ALA A 127 -5.50 -0.83 -0.24
CA ALA A 127 -5.21 0.59 -0.15
C ALA A 127 -5.54 1.19 1.22
N SER A 128 -4.98 2.36 1.51
CA SER A 128 -5.28 3.08 2.75
C SER A 128 -6.40 4.09 2.60
N TYR A 129 -6.53 4.65 1.39
CA TYR A 129 -7.56 5.62 1.06
C TYR A 129 -7.89 5.56 -0.44
N VAL A 130 -9.18 5.44 -0.72
CA VAL A 130 -9.71 5.24 -2.08
C VAL A 130 -10.30 6.49 -2.72
N GLY A 131 -10.43 7.57 -1.94
CA GLY A 131 -11.18 8.75 -2.37
C GLY A 131 -10.69 9.33 -3.69
N GLU A 132 -11.63 9.99 -4.40
CA GLU A 132 -11.46 10.62 -5.71
C GLU A 132 -11.36 9.67 -6.93
N ASN A 133 -11.51 8.36 -6.72
CA ASN A 133 -11.68 7.40 -7.81
C ASN A 133 -13.10 6.80 -7.82
N THR A 134 -13.97 7.40 -8.62
CA THR A 134 -15.38 6.97 -8.74
C THR A 134 -15.53 5.60 -9.38
N GLU A 135 -14.60 5.22 -10.26
CA GLU A 135 -14.64 3.91 -10.92
C GLU A 135 -14.29 2.79 -9.94
N LEU A 136 -13.32 3.01 -9.05
CA LEU A 136 -13.02 2.07 -7.96
C LEU A 136 -14.23 1.87 -7.04
N GLU A 137 -14.86 2.97 -6.62
CA GLU A 137 -16.05 2.91 -5.76
C GLU A 137 -17.19 2.14 -6.44
N ARG A 138 -17.45 2.44 -7.72
CA ARG A 138 -18.47 1.78 -8.53
C ARG A 138 -18.20 0.28 -8.65
N GLN A 139 -17.00 -0.10 -9.10
CA GLN A 139 -16.62 -1.51 -9.27
C GLN A 139 -16.68 -2.29 -7.95
N PHE A 140 -16.28 -1.68 -6.84
CA PHE A 140 -16.37 -2.32 -5.53
C PHE A 140 -17.83 -2.54 -5.11
N LEU A 141 -18.67 -1.49 -5.15
CA LEU A 141 -20.07 -1.57 -4.74
C LEU A 141 -20.93 -2.48 -5.63
N GLU A 142 -20.57 -2.62 -6.90
CA GLU A 142 -21.21 -3.54 -7.84
C GLU A 142 -20.69 -4.99 -7.74
N GLY A 143 -19.67 -5.25 -6.91
CA GLY A 143 -19.09 -6.58 -6.73
C GLY A 143 -18.18 -7.03 -7.87
N GLU A 144 -17.67 -6.09 -8.68
CA GLU A 144 -16.77 -6.35 -9.80
C GLU A 144 -15.32 -6.56 -9.36
N LEU A 145 -14.91 -6.00 -8.21
CA LEU A 145 -13.57 -6.19 -7.63
C LEU A 145 -13.60 -6.38 -6.11
N GLU A 146 -12.49 -6.89 -5.58
CA GLU A 146 -12.22 -7.02 -4.15
C GLU A 146 -11.46 -5.78 -3.62
N MET A 147 -11.75 -5.34 -2.39
CA MET A 147 -11.08 -4.21 -1.77
C MET A 147 -10.74 -4.48 -0.30
N GLU A 148 -9.49 -4.22 0.08
CA GLU A 148 -9.01 -4.31 1.46
C GLU A 148 -8.49 -2.95 1.93
N LEU A 149 -9.25 -2.29 2.80
CA LEU A 149 -8.81 -1.06 3.44
C LEU A 149 -7.80 -1.38 4.55
N THR A 150 -6.60 -0.79 4.46
CA THR A 150 -5.51 -0.98 5.43
C THR A 150 -4.99 0.37 5.90
N PRO A 151 -4.93 0.66 7.22
CA PRO A 151 -4.37 1.91 7.72
C PRO A 151 -2.99 2.21 7.11
N GLN A 152 -2.76 3.45 6.65
CA GLN A 152 -1.57 3.81 5.85
C GLN A 152 -0.24 3.40 6.50
N GLY A 153 -0.07 3.68 7.80
CA GLY A 153 1.15 3.28 8.51
C GLY A 153 1.30 1.76 8.63
N THR A 154 0.17 1.04 8.78
CA THR A 154 0.17 -0.43 8.78
C THR A 154 0.49 -0.97 7.38
N LEU A 155 -0.03 -0.36 6.31
CA LEU A 155 0.28 -0.77 4.93
C LEU A 155 1.78 -0.65 4.64
N ALA A 156 2.38 0.49 5.00
CA ALA A 156 3.82 0.72 4.85
C ALA A 156 4.66 -0.31 5.65
N GLU A 157 4.30 -0.57 6.90
CA GLU A 157 5.03 -1.53 7.73
C GLU A 157 4.83 -2.98 7.26
N ARG A 158 3.66 -3.34 6.71
CA ARG A 158 3.43 -4.65 6.07
C ARG A 158 4.35 -4.86 4.86
N ILE A 159 4.57 -3.81 4.05
CA ILE A 159 5.51 -3.84 2.93
C ILE A 159 6.95 -3.99 3.45
N ARG A 160 7.35 -3.14 4.42
CA ARG A 160 8.69 -3.19 5.02
C ARG A 160 8.99 -4.55 5.65
N ALA A 161 8.05 -5.09 6.42
CA ALA A 161 8.16 -6.40 7.06
C ALA A 161 8.34 -7.53 6.04
N GLY A 162 7.62 -7.47 4.91
CA GLY A 162 7.77 -8.43 3.82
C GLY A 162 9.18 -8.43 3.23
N GLY A 163 9.72 -7.24 2.92
CA GLY A 163 11.09 -7.11 2.40
C GLY A 163 12.19 -7.42 3.43
N ALA A 164 11.87 -7.37 4.73
CA ALA A 164 12.81 -7.65 5.81
C ALA A 164 12.72 -9.09 6.36
N GLY A 165 11.85 -9.94 5.82
CA GLY A 165 11.66 -11.30 6.31
C GLY A 165 10.99 -11.38 7.70
N VAL A 166 10.22 -10.36 8.09
CA VAL A 166 9.50 -10.32 9.37
C VAL A 166 8.08 -10.89 9.18
N PRO A 167 7.75 -12.05 9.76
CA PRO A 167 6.50 -12.77 9.45
C PRO A 167 5.25 -12.13 10.09
N ALA A 168 5.42 -11.30 11.12
CA ALA A 168 4.36 -10.52 11.74
C ALA A 168 4.94 -9.42 12.64
N PHE A 169 4.16 -8.39 12.91
CA PHE A 169 4.48 -7.33 13.86
C PHE A 169 3.21 -6.85 14.59
N PHE A 170 3.39 -6.16 15.71
CA PHE A 170 2.31 -5.56 16.50
C PHE A 170 2.30 -4.05 16.33
N THR A 171 1.11 -3.46 16.16
CA THR A 171 0.90 -2.00 16.08
C THR A 171 -0.34 -1.61 16.88
N PRO A 172 -0.35 -0.45 17.58
CA PRO A 172 -1.56 0.02 18.26
C PRO A 172 -2.61 0.52 17.26
N THR A 173 -2.23 0.71 15.99
CA THR A 173 -3.13 1.18 14.95
C THR A 173 -4.29 0.21 14.75
N ALA A 174 -5.50 0.78 14.74
CA ALA A 174 -6.77 0.09 14.49
C ALA A 174 -7.28 -0.82 15.61
N PHE A 175 -6.67 -0.82 16.80
CA PHE A 175 -7.26 -1.46 17.98
C PHE A 175 -8.63 -0.84 18.30
N GLY A 176 -9.63 -1.67 18.59
CA GLY A 176 -11.01 -1.23 18.85
C GLY A 176 -11.73 -0.67 17.61
N THR A 177 -11.34 -1.11 16.41
CA THR A 177 -11.99 -0.72 15.15
C THR A 177 -12.36 -1.96 14.35
N LEU A 178 -13.21 -1.79 13.32
CA LEU A 178 -13.59 -2.87 12.40
C LEU A 178 -12.38 -3.54 11.70
N ILE A 179 -11.25 -2.85 11.57
CA ILE A 179 -10.02 -3.46 11.01
C ILE A 179 -9.45 -4.55 11.94
N GLN A 180 -9.61 -4.38 13.25
CA GLN A 180 -9.19 -5.36 14.25
C GLN A 180 -10.28 -6.38 14.54
N GLU A 181 -11.53 -5.96 14.69
CA GLU A 181 -12.66 -6.84 14.99
C GLU A 181 -13.00 -7.76 13.81
N GLY A 182 -12.74 -7.30 12.58
CA GLY A 182 -13.16 -7.96 11.36
C GLY A 182 -14.56 -7.51 10.92
N GLY A 183 -15.09 -8.17 9.90
CA GLY A 183 -16.43 -7.89 9.36
C GLY A 183 -16.49 -6.75 8.34
N THR A 184 -15.36 -6.10 8.00
CA THR A 184 -15.36 -5.11 6.91
C THR A 184 -15.61 -5.82 5.58
N PRO A 185 -16.46 -5.27 4.69
CA PRO A 185 -16.68 -5.87 3.38
C PRO A 185 -15.39 -5.87 2.57
N LEU A 186 -15.00 -7.04 2.07
CA LEU A 186 -13.91 -7.23 1.12
C LEU A 186 -14.41 -7.38 -0.30
N LYS A 187 -15.63 -7.90 -0.48
CA LYS A 187 -16.30 -8.03 -1.78
C LYS A 187 -17.81 -8.05 -1.60
N TYR A 188 -18.54 -7.41 -2.51
CA TYR A 188 -20.00 -7.50 -2.60
C TYR A 188 -20.43 -8.52 -3.63
N VAL A 189 -21.62 -9.09 -3.45
CA VAL A 189 -22.24 -10.00 -4.42
C VAL A 189 -22.67 -9.22 -5.66
N LYS A 190 -22.20 -9.66 -6.84
CA LYS A 190 -22.55 -9.01 -8.10
C LYS A 190 -24.06 -9.07 -8.36
N GLY A 191 -24.67 -7.91 -8.58
CA GLY A 191 -26.11 -7.76 -8.84
C GLY A 191 -27.01 -7.69 -7.59
N GLU A 192 -26.46 -7.87 -6.38
CA GLU A 192 -27.21 -7.75 -5.12
C GLU A 192 -26.69 -6.57 -4.29
N LYS A 193 -27.48 -5.49 -4.21
CA LYS A 193 -27.06 -4.27 -3.53
C LYS A 193 -26.81 -4.51 -2.04
N ASN A 194 -25.64 -4.10 -1.56
CA ASN A 194 -25.19 -4.16 -0.17
C ASN A 194 -25.06 -5.58 0.44
N LYS A 195 -25.14 -6.65 -0.36
CA LYS A 195 -24.91 -8.01 0.13
C LYS A 195 -23.43 -8.33 0.09
N ILE A 196 -22.85 -8.60 1.27
CA ILE A 196 -21.43 -8.89 1.41
C ILE A 196 -21.17 -10.35 0.99
N GLU A 197 -20.31 -10.55 0.01
CA GLU A 197 -19.84 -11.88 -0.42
C GLU A 197 -18.68 -12.35 0.45
N GLN A 198 -17.75 -11.45 0.75
CA GLN A 198 -16.56 -11.73 1.55
C GLN A 198 -16.34 -10.61 2.56
N SER A 199 -16.03 -10.96 3.80
CA SER A 199 -15.68 -10.02 4.88
C SER A 199 -14.29 -10.29 5.46
N SER A 200 -13.72 -9.28 6.10
CA SER A 200 -12.41 -9.41 6.76
C SER A 200 -12.49 -10.25 8.04
N SER A 201 -11.45 -11.02 8.30
CA SER A 201 -11.28 -11.73 9.58
C SER A 201 -10.80 -10.77 10.67
N GLY A 202 -11.17 -11.04 11.91
CA GLY A 202 -10.55 -10.39 13.06
C GLY A 202 -9.05 -10.64 13.14
N ARG A 203 -8.34 -9.73 13.82
CA ARG A 203 -6.88 -9.78 14.02
C ARG A 203 -6.56 -10.10 15.47
N GLU A 204 -5.47 -10.85 15.69
CA GLU A 204 -4.96 -11.15 17.03
C GLU A 204 -4.60 -9.85 17.75
N ILE A 205 -4.91 -9.80 19.04
CA ILE A 205 -4.56 -8.68 19.91
C ILE A 205 -3.63 -9.16 21.03
N ARG A 206 -2.74 -8.27 21.48
CA ARG A 206 -1.86 -8.53 22.61
C ARG A 206 -1.58 -7.26 23.39
N GLU A 207 -1.53 -7.39 24.71
CA GLU A 207 -1.13 -6.30 25.59
C GLU A 207 0.40 -6.28 25.74
N PHE A 208 0.97 -5.07 25.64
CA PHE A 208 2.35 -4.78 26.01
C PHE A 208 2.34 -3.49 26.84
N ASP A 209 2.93 -3.52 28.03
CA ASP A 209 3.08 -2.35 28.91
C ASP A 209 1.76 -1.58 29.15
N GLY A 210 0.66 -2.30 29.39
CA GLY A 210 -0.66 -1.70 29.65
C GLY A 210 -1.35 -1.11 28.41
N LYS A 211 -0.85 -1.39 27.20
CA LYS A 211 -1.45 -0.94 25.94
C LYS A 211 -1.75 -2.12 25.04
N MET A 212 -2.89 -2.05 24.34
CA MET A 212 -3.32 -3.08 23.41
C MET A 212 -2.78 -2.83 22.00
N TYR A 213 -2.31 -3.90 21.37
CA TYR A 213 -1.76 -3.89 20.02
C TYR A 213 -2.46 -4.94 19.16
N VAL A 214 -2.52 -4.67 17.87
CA VAL A 214 -3.08 -5.54 16.84
C VAL A 214 -1.94 -6.18 16.05
N MET A 215 -1.98 -7.50 15.89
CA MET A 215 -1.05 -8.23 15.05
C MET A 215 -1.36 -7.95 13.57
N SER A 216 -0.33 -7.59 12.81
CA SER A 216 -0.40 -7.49 11.35
C SER A 216 0.65 -8.39 10.70
N ARG A 217 0.31 -8.89 9.51
CA ARG A 217 1.16 -9.77 8.71
C ARG A 217 1.65 -9.02 7.47
N PRO A 218 2.89 -9.29 7.02
CA PRO A 218 3.40 -8.72 5.79
C PRO A 218 2.49 -9.06 4.60
N LEU A 219 2.54 -8.24 3.57
CA LEU A 219 1.85 -8.55 2.32
C LEU A 219 2.50 -9.79 1.71
N LYS A 220 1.68 -10.78 1.38
CA LYS A 220 2.13 -11.93 0.58
C LYS A 220 2.21 -11.48 -0.86
N LEU A 221 3.42 -11.30 -1.37
CA LEU A 221 3.63 -11.08 -2.80
C LEU A 221 3.57 -12.44 -3.47
N THR A 222 2.65 -12.58 -4.42
CA THR A 222 2.47 -13.79 -5.22
C THR A 222 3.06 -13.56 -6.60
N GLY A 223 4.00 -14.40 -6.99
CA GLY A 223 4.73 -14.38 -8.25
C GLY A 223 5.98 -15.27 -8.14
N PRO A 224 6.63 -15.68 -9.24
CA PRO A 224 7.79 -16.57 -9.23
C PRO A 224 9.10 -15.92 -8.72
N TRP A 225 9.03 -14.95 -7.81
CA TRP A 225 10.14 -14.05 -7.45
C TRP A 225 10.70 -14.31 -6.05
#